data_AF-A0A409WRD4-F1
#
_entry.id   AF-A0A409WRD4-F1
#
_cell.length_a   1.000
_cell.length_b   1.000
_cell.length_c   1.000
_cell.angle_alpha   90.00
_cell.angle_beta   90.00
_cell.angle_gamma   90.00
#
_symmetry.space_group_name_H-M   'P 1'
#
loop_
_entity.id
_entity.type
_entity.pdbx_description
1 polymer ?
#
loop_
_entity_poly.entity_id
_entity_poly.type
_entity_poly.pdbx_seq_one_letter_code
_entity_poly.pdbx_strand_id
1 'polypeptide(L)'
;MFSPKHKPMKRYPVVSFITSFLLACAFILFLLVSLSLPIIKPIYLLVFKATTIAPQAPLSIATELRFGIWGVCASSLLNQPTLTTNPGTCYGPQLGYTVPAYLSTAIAVPQPIINALQHTLLLVLILHPITAALTLIAFFFSLFLASKAFSVFTLIWLVFTALVVSASVGIDVALVLVAKREVDKLQNFDFEIVFGNAVWMAVGGLVLVWLAVVVVSARACYCCGVHPYHDEIHDHSGHYPHNYYYPIKHHLSINLILSTNCNIHVGAYAPCPKHPSSIMPFGEIVIGSPGSGKSTYCHGKHQFFTALSRPISIINLDPANDLLPYPCAIDIADLITLKDAMHHYDLGPNGGLIYCMEYLEKNYDWLEERLRELGEESWVMFDFPGQVELSTNEESVKRLVGMLQKSGFRLVATHLCDAHYITDATKYISVLLLSLRTMLQLELPHINVLSKIDILASYGDLDFNLDFYTEVQDLTYLQNLLQESLPEKFTALNMAMISLIEDFSLVGFETLAVEDKESMLHLMRVVDRASGYVFVPPPTAPAPPSTTTSTPSGIEEIDEEDESMQRVEKEEADRQRR
;
A
#
# COMPACT_ATOMS: atom_id res chain seq x y z
N MET A 1 -11.00 -18.56 -27.69
CA MET A 1 -11.04 -19.99 -27.31
C MET A 1 -10.14 -20.18 -26.08
N PHE A 2 -10.61 -20.89 -25.06
CA PHE A 2 -10.03 -21.13 -23.73
C PHE A 2 -9.95 -19.94 -22.75
N SER A 3 -10.98 -19.85 -21.90
CA SER A 3 -10.90 -19.17 -20.61
C SER A 3 -9.77 -19.79 -19.77
N PRO A 4 -8.80 -19.00 -19.27
CA PRO A 4 -7.79 -19.55 -18.38
C PRO A 4 -8.48 -19.99 -17.09
N LYS A 5 -8.44 -21.30 -16.82
CA LYS A 5 -8.86 -21.91 -15.56
C LYS A 5 -8.25 -21.10 -14.41
N HIS A 6 -9.11 -20.51 -13.60
CA HIS A 6 -8.73 -19.83 -12.36
C HIS A 6 -7.92 -20.81 -11.50
N LYS A 7 -6.59 -20.63 -11.45
CA LYS A 7 -5.71 -21.37 -10.54
C LYS A 7 -5.47 -20.48 -9.32
N PRO A 8 -6.20 -20.68 -8.20
CA PRO A 8 -6.18 -19.77 -7.06
C PRO A 8 -4.83 -19.73 -6.31
N MET A 9 -3.83 -20.55 -6.69
CA MET A 9 -2.57 -20.65 -5.96
C MET A 9 -1.35 -20.02 -6.66
N LYS A 10 -1.50 -19.46 -7.87
CA LYS A 10 -0.34 -19.16 -8.73
C LYS A 10 0.32 -17.79 -8.53
N ARG A 11 -0.17 -16.93 -7.63
CA ARG A 11 0.39 -15.56 -7.48
C ARG A 11 1.26 -15.35 -6.24
N TYR A 12 1.17 -16.18 -5.19
CA TYR A 12 2.02 -16.13 -3.98
C TYR A 12 2.02 -17.47 -3.20
N PRO A 13 2.58 -18.57 -3.75
CA PRO A 13 2.44 -19.91 -3.16
C PRO A 13 3.08 -20.01 -1.77
N VAL A 14 4.19 -19.32 -1.54
CA VAL A 14 4.96 -19.40 -0.30
C VAL A 14 4.22 -18.76 0.87
N VAL A 15 3.68 -17.54 0.71
CA VAL A 15 2.96 -16.84 1.78
C VAL A 15 1.66 -17.56 2.13
N SER A 16 0.92 -18.03 1.11
CA SER A 16 -0.29 -18.82 1.32
C SER A 16 0.02 -20.13 2.03
N PHE A 17 1.08 -20.85 1.60
CA PHE A 17 1.50 -22.10 2.22
C PHE A 17 1.95 -21.91 3.67
N ILE A 18 2.79 -20.92 3.94
CA ILE A 18 3.25 -20.61 5.30
C ILE A 18 2.07 -20.27 6.20
N THR A 19 1.17 -19.40 5.76
CA THR A 19 -0.02 -19.00 6.53
C THR A 19 -0.93 -20.21 6.80
N SER A 20 -1.23 -21.01 5.78
CA SER A 20 -2.06 -22.20 5.92
C SER A 20 -1.41 -23.24 6.83
N PHE A 21 -0.09 -23.42 6.77
CA PHE A 21 0.64 -24.33 7.64
C PHE A 21 0.57 -23.88 9.11
N LEU A 22 0.84 -22.60 9.38
CA LEU A 22 0.74 -22.03 10.73
C LEU A 22 -0.67 -22.21 11.31
N LEU A 23 -1.70 -21.91 10.53
CA LEU A 23 -3.10 -22.02 10.96
C LEU A 23 -3.56 -23.47 11.12
N ALA A 24 -3.08 -24.40 10.28
CA ALA A 24 -3.38 -25.83 10.42
C ALA A 24 -2.75 -26.40 11.71
N CYS A 25 -1.48 -26.05 11.99
CA CYS A 25 -0.83 -26.43 13.24
C CYS A 25 -1.54 -25.84 14.46
N ALA A 26 -1.91 -24.56 14.41
CA ALA A 26 -2.66 -23.91 15.48
C ALA A 26 -4.02 -24.58 15.72
N PHE A 27 -4.77 -24.86 14.64
CA PHE A 27 -6.04 -25.58 14.71
C PHE A 27 -5.89 -26.95 15.39
N ILE A 28 -4.89 -27.74 15.00
CA ILE A 28 -4.64 -29.06 15.60
C ILE A 28 -4.36 -28.92 17.10
N LEU A 29 -3.54 -27.94 17.51
CA LEU A 29 -3.25 -27.70 18.93
C LEU A 29 -4.53 -27.34 19.70
N PHE A 30 -5.34 -26.40 19.21
CA PHE A 30 -6.58 -26.02 19.88
C PHE A 30 -7.63 -27.14 19.89
N LEU A 31 -7.70 -27.95 18.83
CA LEU A 31 -8.55 -29.13 18.77
C LEU A 31 -8.13 -30.16 19.83
N LEU A 32 -6.83 -30.44 19.95
CA LEU A 32 -6.30 -31.37 20.95
C LEU A 32 -6.53 -30.88 22.38
N VAL A 33 -6.37 -29.58 22.64
CA VAL A 33 -6.71 -28.96 23.93
C VAL A 33 -8.20 -29.09 24.21
N SER A 34 -9.05 -28.79 23.21
CA SER A 34 -10.51 -28.92 23.29
C SER A 34 -10.98 -30.35 23.55
N LEU A 35 -10.22 -31.36 23.10
CA LEU A 35 -10.47 -32.79 23.30
C LEU A 35 -9.66 -33.39 24.46
N SER A 36 -9.14 -32.58 25.38
CA SER A 36 -8.40 -33.04 26.57
C SER A 36 -9.23 -33.98 27.47
N LEU A 37 -8.73 -34.30 28.68
CA LEU A 37 -9.38 -35.30 29.55
C LEU A 37 -10.91 -35.19 29.61
N PRO A 38 -11.62 -36.35 29.56
CA PRO A 38 -11.10 -37.72 29.56
C PRO A 38 -10.96 -38.33 28.14
N ILE A 39 -11.19 -37.55 27.08
CA ILE A 39 -11.18 -38.05 25.69
C ILE A 39 -9.74 -38.37 25.27
N ILE A 40 -8.83 -37.40 25.36
CA ILE A 40 -7.39 -37.61 25.13
C ILE A 40 -6.66 -37.62 26.47
N LYS A 41 -6.50 -38.84 27.01
CA LYS A 41 -5.96 -39.10 28.36
C LYS A 41 -4.55 -38.52 28.66
N PRO A 42 -3.64 -38.37 27.69
CA PRO A 42 -2.35 -37.69 27.92
C PRO A 42 -2.43 -36.17 28.06
N ILE A 43 -3.53 -35.51 27.64
CA ILE A 43 -3.64 -34.05 27.56
C ILE A 43 -4.53 -33.53 28.68
N TYR A 44 -3.98 -32.66 29.53
CA TYR A 44 -4.66 -32.09 30.69
C TYR A 44 -4.21 -30.65 30.94
N LEU A 45 -5.08 -29.86 31.57
CA LEU A 45 -4.86 -28.44 31.87
C LEU A 45 -4.03 -28.24 33.14
N LEU A 46 -4.31 -29.04 34.16
CA LEU A 46 -3.79 -28.83 35.51
C LEU A 46 -3.61 -30.18 36.20
N VAL A 47 -2.55 -30.33 36.98
CA VAL A 47 -2.33 -31.53 37.81
C VAL A 47 -2.09 -31.15 39.26
N PHE A 48 -2.74 -31.89 40.15
CA PHE A 48 -2.50 -31.89 41.58
C PHE A 48 -1.67 -33.11 41.94
N LYS A 49 -0.56 -32.89 42.65
CA LYS A 49 0.29 -33.94 43.21
C LYS A 49 0.32 -33.84 44.73
N ALA A 50 0.18 -34.96 45.42
CA ALA A 50 0.37 -35.04 46.87
C ALA A 50 1.83 -35.42 47.18
N THR A 51 2.52 -34.67 48.04
CA THR A 51 3.97 -34.85 48.29
C THR A 51 4.32 -35.68 49.54
N THR A 52 3.37 -35.97 50.45
CA THR A 52 3.64 -36.85 51.61
C THR A 52 3.22 -38.30 51.37
N ILE A 53 4.20 -39.17 51.16
CA ILE A 53 4.05 -40.64 51.15
C ILE A 53 4.30 -41.12 52.59
N ALA A 54 3.28 -41.62 53.28
CA ALA A 54 3.50 -42.44 54.48
C ALA A 54 4.28 -43.71 54.09
N PRO A 55 5.24 -44.19 54.91
CA PRO A 55 6.18 -45.24 54.52
C PRO A 55 5.56 -46.64 54.60
N GLN A 56 4.49 -46.89 53.84
CA GLN A 56 3.91 -48.21 53.64
C GLN A 56 3.51 -48.35 52.17
N ALA A 57 3.81 -49.52 51.59
CA ALA A 57 3.78 -49.87 50.17
C ALA A 57 2.62 -49.25 49.35
N PRO A 58 2.84 -48.91 48.06
CA PRO A 58 1.81 -48.29 47.23
C PRO A 58 0.70 -49.30 46.93
N LEU A 59 -0.31 -49.34 47.81
CA LEU A 59 -1.64 -49.82 47.44
C LEU A 59 -2.23 -48.82 46.44
N SER A 60 -3.18 -49.30 45.63
CA SER A 60 -3.71 -48.71 44.39
C SER A 60 -4.44 -47.36 44.51
N ILE A 61 -4.01 -46.49 45.41
CA ILE A 61 -4.58 -45.19 45.71
C ILE A 61 -3.88 -44.19 44.79
N ALA A 62 -4.67 -43.40 44.04
CA ALA A 62 -4.13 -42.45 43.09
C ALA A 62 -3.25 -41.37 43.77
N THR A 63 -2.11 -41.04 43.17
CA THR A 63 -1.14 -40.07 43.71
C THR A 63 -1.22 -38.72 43.00
N GLU A 64 -1.87 -38.66 41.84
CA GLU A 64 -2.04 -37.46 41.04
C GLU A 64 -3.49 -37.34 40.51
N LEU A 65 -4.05 -36.13 40.56
CA LEU A 65 -5.33 -35.78 39.93
C LEU A 65 -5.10 -34.81 38.78
N ARG A 66 -5.59 -35.16 37.60
CA ARG A 66 -5.42 -34.39 36.37
C ARG A 66 -6.76 -33.89 35.89
N PHE A 67 -6.85 -32.59 35.67
CA PHE A 67 -8.07 -31.93 35.21
C PHE A 67 -7.94 -31.61 33.73
N GLY A 68 -8.94 -31.99 32.95
CA GLY A 68 -9.12 -31.51 31.58
C GLY A 68 -10.46 -30.82 31.43
N ILE A 69 -10.77 -30.51 30.17
CA ILE A 69 -11.94 -29.71 29.83
C ILE A 69 -13.25 -30.46 30.10
N TRP A 70 -13.30 -31.76 29.79
CA TRP A 70 -14.54 -32.56 29.86
C TRP A 70 -14.63 -33.45 31.10
N GLY A 71 -13.59 -33.48 31.93
CA GLY A 71 -13.53 -34.36 33.07
C GLY A 71 -12.20 -34.37 33.79
N VAL A 72 -12.10 -35.28 34.76
CA VAL A 72 -10.95 -35.43 35.66
C VAL A 72 -10.52 -36.89 35.68
N CYS A 73 -9.21 -37.14 35.73
CA CYS A 73 -8.65 -38.47 35.85
C CYS A 73 -7.68 -38.55 37.04
N ALA A 74 -7.70 -39.69 37.72
CA ALA A 74 -6.79 -40.01 38.80
C ALA A 74 -5.81 -41.10 38.34
N SER A 75 -4.52 -40.87 38.60
CA SER A 75 -3.42 -41.77 38.22
C SER A 75 -2.44 -41.95 39.38
N SER A 76 -1.76 -43.10 39.41
CA SER A 76 -0.65 -43.36 40.34
C SER A 76 0.69 -43.31 39.61
N LEU A 77 1.80 -43.16 40.35
CA LEU A 77 3.17 -43.16 39.81
C LEU A 77 3.53 -44.43 38.99
N LEU A 78 2.85 -45.55 39.24
CA LEU A 78 3.05 -46.82 38.51
C LEU A 78 2.21 -46.93 37.22
N ASN A 79 1.20 -46.06 37.05
CA ASN A 79 0.18 -46.14 36.01
C ASN A 79 0.10 -44.83 35.21
N GLN A 80 1.26 -44.26 34.88
CA GLN A 80 1.32 -43.00 34.14
C GLN A 80 0.81 -43.23 32.70
N PRO A 81 -0.16 -42.44 32.22
CA PRO A 81 -0.68 -42.58 30.87
C PRO A 81 0.39 -42.25 29.82
N THR A 82 0.61 -43.18 28.90
CA THR A 82 1.40 -42.98 27.67
C THR A 82 0.46 -42.76 26.49
N LEU A 83 1.02 -42.41 25.32
CA LEU A 83 0.26 -42.18 24.10
C LEU A 83 -0.64 -43.39 23.71
N THR A 84 -0.25 -44.61 24.10
CA THR A 84 -0.92 -45.87 23.72
C THR A 84 -1.56 -46.63 24.87
N THR A 85 -1.14 -46.41 26.12
CA THR A 85 -1.71 -47.09 27.30
C THR A 85 -2.10 -46.08 28.36
N ASN A 86 -3.37 -46.12 28.78
CA ASN A 86 -3.90 -45.16 29.74
C ASN A 86 -4.65 -45.85 30.90
N PRO A 87 -3.92 -46.32 31.93
CA PRO A 87 -4.49 -47.12 33.02
C PRO A 87 -5.20 -46.32 34.13
N GLY A 88 -5.24 -44.98 34.05
CA GLY A 88 -5.90 -44.14 35.05
C GLY A 88 -7.45 -44.21 35.02
N THR A 89 -8.07 -44.02 36.19
CA THR A 89 -9.54 -43.96 36.35
C THR A 89 -10.04 -42.54 36.08
N CYS A 90 -10.99 -42.39 35.16
CA CYS A 90 -11.49 -41.10 34.69
C CYS A 90 -12.99 -40.93 34.92
N TYR A 91 -13.42 -39.70 35.16
CA TYR A 91 -14.81 -39.29 35.22
C TYR A 91 -15.11 -38.28 34.11
N GLY A 92 -16.23 -38.47 33.39
CA GLY A 92 -16.60 -37.73 32.18
C GLY A 92 -16.62 -38.62 30.92
N PRO A 93 -16.83 -38.06 29.70
CA PRO A 93 -16.94 -36.63 29.37
C PRO A 93 -18.31 -36.05 29.73
N GLN A 94 -18.34 -34.90 30.41
CA GLN A 94 -19.57 -34.16 30.74
C GLN A 94 -19.35 -32.65 30.61
N LEU A 95 -20.35 -31.94 30.10
CA LEU A 95 -20.32 -30.48 29.96
C LEU A 95 -20.56 -29.85 31.35
N GLY A 96 -19.51 -29.32 31.96
CA GLY A 96 -19.56 -28.85 33.36
C GLY A 96 -19.67 -30.04 34.31
N TYR A 97 -18.53 -30.52 34.80
CA TYR A 97 -18.48 -31.68 35.70
C TYR A 97 -18.20 -31.26 37.14
N THR A 98 -18.81 -31.97 38.08
CA THR A 98 -18.46 -31.91 39.50
C THR A 98 -17.48 -33.04 39.81
N VAL A 99 -16.48 -32.77 40.65
CA VAL A 99 -15.50 -33.81 41.03
C VAL A 99 -16.20 -34.79 41.97
N PRO A 100 -16.34 -36.08 41.61
CA PRO A 100 -17.00 -37.07 42.47
C PRO A 100 -16.30 -37.22 43.83
N ALA A 101 -17.11 -37.44 44.88
CA ALA A 101 -16.60 -37.56 46.25
C ALA A 101 -15.55 -38.67 46.43
N TYR A 102 -15.63 -39.76 45.65
CA TYR A 102 -14.64 -40.85 45.72
C TYR A 102 -13.26 -40.46 45.16
N LEU A 103 -13.17 -39.48 44.27
CA LEU A 103 -11.89 -38.96 43.74
C LEU A 103 -11.30 -37.88 44.65
N SER A 104 -12.15 -37.04 45.25
CA SER A 104 -11.69 -36.00 46.19
C SER A 104 -11.24 -36.59 47.53
N THR A 105 -11.87 -37.67 47.99
CA THR A 105 -11.47 -38.39 49.22
C THR A 105 -10.21 -39.23 49.04
N ALA A 106 -9.95 -39.75 47.82
CA ALA A 106 -8.76 -40.56 47.53
C ALA A 106 -7.44 -39.76 47.63
N ILE A 107 -7.47 -38.44 47.40
CA ILE A 107 -6.28 -37.55 47.44
C ILE A 107 -6.42 -36.46 48.52
N ALA A 108 -7.49 -36.49 49.34
CA ALA A 108 -7.77 -35.51 50.38
C ALA A 108 -7.80 -34.05 49.88
N VAL A 109 -8.37 -33.79 48.70
CA VAL A 109 -8.45 -32.43 48.12
C VAL A 109 -9.53 -31.60 48.86
N PRO A 110 -9.19 -30.42 49.41
CA PRO A 110 -10.15 -29.55 50.09
C PRO A 110 -11.27 -29.03 49.17
N GLN A 111 -12.51 -29.07 49.65
CA GLN A 111 -13.72 -28.63 48.93
C GLN A 111 -13.71 -27.17 48.40
N PRO A 112 -13.09 -26.18 49.09
CA PRO A 112 -13.03 -24.79 48.58
C PRO A 112 -12.30 -24.67 47.24
N ILE A 113 -11.28 -25.50 47.01
CA ILE A 113 -10.51 -25.52 45.75
C ILE A 113 -11.38 -26.05 44.61
N ILE A 114 -12.17 -27.08 44.87
CA ILE A 114 -13.06 -27.70 43.86
C ILE A 114 -14.11 -26.68 43.40
N ASN A 115 -14.69 -25.91 44.33
CA ASN A 115 -15.70 -24.90 44.00
C ASN A 115 -15.11 -23.69 43.25
N ALA A 116 -13.90 -23.26 43.62
CA ALA A 116 -13.20 -22.17 42.92
C ALA A 116 -12.85 -22.56 41.48
N LEU A 117 -12.44 -23.82 41.27
CA LEU A 117 -12.10 -24.35 39.95
C LEU A 117 -13.32 -24.47 39.03
N GLN A 118 -14.48 -24.85 39.53
CA GLN A 118 -15.69 -25.12 38.72
C GLN A 118 -16.17 -23.91 37.90
N HIS A 119 -16.15 -22.71 38.47
CA HIS A 119 -16.59 -21.50 37.76
C HIS A 119 -15.65 -21.13 36.61
N THR A 120 -14.34 -21.28 36.79
CA THR A 120 -13.36 -20.98 35.75
C THR A 120 -13.28 -22.09 34.70
N LEU A 121 -13.44 -23.37 35.10
CA LEU A 121 -13.48 -24.51 34.18
C LEU A 121 -14.66 -24.45 33.20
N LEU A 122 -15.81 -23.91 33.60
CA LEU A 122 -16.96 -23.75 32.70
C LEU A 122 -16.67 -22.73 31.58
N LEU A 123 -15.99 -21.63 31.88
CA LEU A 123 -15.58 -20.64 30.88
C LEU A 123 -14.56 -21.24 29.90
N VAL A 124 -13.56 -21.96 30.42
CA VAL A 124 -12.55 -22.67 29.63
C VAL A 124 -13.18 -23.71 28.69
N LEU A 125 -14.23 -24.40 29.14
CA LEU A 125 -14.94 -25.43 28.39
C LEU A 125 -15.65 -24.91 27.13
N ILE A 126 -16.16 -23.69 27.18
CA ILE A 126 -16.84 -23.08 26.03
C ILE A 126 -15.83 -22.45 25.07
N LEU A 127 -14.79 -21.81 25.62
CA LEU A 127 -13.90 -20.97 24.83
C LEU A 127 -12.93 -21.75 23.94
N HIS A 128 -12.42 -22.90 24.40
CA HIS A 128 -11.49 -23.72 23.62
C HIS A 128 -12.09 -24.26 22.31
N PRO A 129 -13.26 -24.92 22.31
CA PRO A 129 -13.91 -25.32 21.07
C PRO A 129 -14.19 -24.15 20.11
N ILE A 130 -14.55 -22.98 20.64
CA ILE A 130 -14.75 -21.77 19.84
C ILE A 130 -13.43 -21.34 19.19
N THR A 131 -12.33 -21.29 19.93
CA THR A 131 -11.01 -20.95 19.36
C THR A 131 -10.57 -21.94 18.27
N ALA A 132 -10.85 -23.24 18.44
CA ALA A 132 -10.59 -24.25 17.42
C ALA A 132 -11.45 -24.03 16.16
N ALA A 133 -12.74 -23.70 16.32
CA ALA A 133 -13.61 -23.43 15.19
C ALA A 133 -13.22 -22.15 14.42
N LEU A 134 -12.91 -21.06 15.14
CA LEU A 134 -12.48 -19.79 14.54
C LEU A 134 -11.17 -19.94 13.77
N THR A 135 -10.21 -20.70 14.31
CA THR A 135 -8.93 -20.99 13.64
C THR A 135 -9.11 -21.90 12.43
N LEU A 136 -10.05 -22.85 12.44
CA LEU A 136 -10.39 -23.66 11.27
C LEU A 136 -10.97 -22.80 10.13
N ILE A 137 -11.85 -21.86 10.46
CA ILE A 137 -12.44 -20.94 9.48
C ILE A 137 -11.34 -20.02 8.91
N ALA A 138 -10.44 -19.51 9.76
CA ALA A 138 -9.29 -18.72 9.32
C ALA A 138 -8.37 -19.53 8.39
N PHE A 139 -8.12 -20.80 8.72
CA PHE A 139 -7.36 -21.72 7.88
C PHE A 139 -8.01 -21.89 6.50
N PHE A 140 -9.32 -22.09 6.42
CA PHE A 140 -10.03 -22.23 5.15
C PHE A 140 -9.87 -20.98 4.27
N PHE A 141 -10.06 -19.78 4.82
CA PHE A 141 -9.89 -18.54 4.06
C PHE A 141 -8.43 -18.28 3.65
N SER A 142 -7.46 -18.80 4.40
CA SER A 142 -6.05 -18.76 4.03
C SER A 142 -5.68 -19.59 2.78
N LEU A 143 -6.61 -20.33 2.19
CA LEU A 143 -6.41 -21.00 0.90
C LEU A 143 -6.72 -20.08 -0.30
N PHE A 144 -7.44 -18.98 -0.07
CA PHE A 144 -7.96 -18.08 -1.12
C PHE A 144 -7.31 -16.70 -1.11
N LEU A 145 -6.07 -16.60 -0.60
CA LEU A 145 -5.35 -15.33 -0.55
C LEU A 145 -5.13 -14.72 -1.95
N ALA A 146 -5.28 -15.39 -3.09
CA ALA A 146 -5.07 -14.77 -4.40
C ALA A 146 -5.90 -13.48 -4.66
N SER A 147 -7.09 -13.34 -4.09
CA SER A 147 -7.90 -12.12 -4.21
C SER A 147 -7.56 -11.10 -3.12
N LYS A 148 -7.37 -9.82 -3.51
CA LYS A 148 -7.09 -8.71 -2.58
C LYS A 148 -8.22 -8.55 -1.54
N ALA A 149 -9.48 -8.64 -1.97
CA ALA A 149 -10.64 -8.53 -1.09
C ALA A 149 -10.68 -9.68 -0.06
N PHE A 150 -10.42 -10.92 -0.49
CA PHE A 150 -10.34 -12.07 0.41
C PHE A 150 -9.15 -11.97 1.37
N SER A 151 -8.03 -11.38 0.96
CA SER A 151 -6.88 -11.14 1.84
C SER A 151 -7.22 -10.23 3.00
N VAL A 152 -7.90 -9.12 2.73
CA VAL A 152 -8.30 -8.14 3.75
C VAL A 152 -9.32 -8.77 4.70
N PHE A 153 -10.32 -9.48 4.16
CA PHE A 153 -11.30 -10.21 4.97
C PHE A 153 -10.63 -11.25 5.87
N THR A 154 -9.69 -12.03 5.33
CA THR A 154 -8.94 -13.04 6.09
C THR A 154 -8.12 -12.40 7.22
N LEU A 155 -7.51 -11.24 6.98
CA LEU A 155 -6.76 -10.50 8.01
C LEU A 155 -7.68 -10.07 9.16
N ILE A 156 -8.84 -9.48 8.85
CA ILE A 156 -9.82 -9.04 9.87
C ILE A 156 -10.29 -10.23 10.72
N TRP A 157 -10.66 -11.33 10.06
CA TRP A 157 -11.09 -12.56 10.75
C TRP A 157 -9.98 -13.14 11.64
N LEU A 158 -8.74 -13.11 11.15
CA LEU A 158 -7.59 -13.64 11.87
C LEU A 158 -7.22 -12.78 13.09
N VAL A 159 -7.32 -11.46 13.00
CA VAL A 159 -7.13 -10.54 14.14
C VAL A 159 -8.19 -10.81 15.21
N PHE A 160 -9.46 -10.93 14.83
CA PHE A 160 -10.53 -11.30 15.76
C PHE A 160 -10.24 -12.65 16.44
N THR A 161 -9.84 -13.66 15.68
CA THR A 161 -9.46 -14.98 16.19
C THR A 161 -8.28 -14.89 17.16
N ALA A 162 -7.25 -14.10 16.86
CA ALA A 162 -6.07 -13.90 17.71
C ALA A 162 -6.44 -13.29 19.08
N LEU A 163 -7.37 -12.34 19.11
CA LEU A 163 -7.86 -11.73 20.34
C LEU A 163 -8.61 -12.75 21.22
N VAL A 164 -9.51 -13.54 20.62
CA VAL A 164 -10.25 -14.59 21.34
C VAL A 164 -9.31 -15.67 21.89
N VAL A 165 -8.32 -16.10 21.10
CA VAL A 165 -7.28 -17.03 21.54
C VAL A 165 -6.46 -16.46 22.70
N SER A 166 -6.05 -15.19 22.62
CA SER A 166 -5.30 -14.52 23.68
C SER A 166 -6.09 -14.47 24.99
N ALA A 167 -7.40 -14.21 24.91
CA ALA A 167 -8.28 -14.27 26.07
C ALA A 167 -8.39 -15.69 26.65
N SER A 168 -8.50 -16.71 25.78
CA SER A 168 -8.58 -18.11 26.20
C SER A 168 -7.35 -18.56 26.98
N VAL A 169 -6.16 -18.30 26.45
CA VAL A 169 -4.90 -18.63 27.13
C VAL A 169 -4.75 -17.82 28.42
N GLY A 170 -5.18 -16.56 28.44
CA GLY A 170 -5.20 -15.74 29.65
C GLY A 170 -6.07 -16.35 30.76
N ILE A 171 -7.24 -16.90 30.41
CA ILE A 171 -8.12 -17.59 31.35
C ILE A 171 -7.50 -18.90 31.86
N ASP A 172 -6.81 -19.67 31.00
CA ASP A 172 -6.11 -20.89 31.41
C ASP A 172 -5.00 -20.63 32.44
N VAL A 173 -4.21 -19.58 32.20
CA VAL A 173 -3.18 -19.16 33.14
C VAL A 173 -3.82 -18.68 34.45
N ALA A 174 -4.90 -17.89 34.37
CA ALA A 174 -5.63 -17.42 35.53
C ALA A 174 -6.22 -18.58 36.36
N LEU A 175 -6.76 -19.62 35.72
CA LEU A 175 -7.26 -20.84 36.37
C LEU A 175 -6.19 -21.46 37.29
N VAL A 176 -4.98 -21.66 36.75
CA VAL A 176 -3.89 -22.29 37.51
C VAL A 176 -3.37 -21.38 38.63
N LEU A 177 -3.29 -20.06 38.39
CA LEU A 177 -2.86 -19.10 39.41
C LEU A 177 -3.87 -18.98 40.56
N VAL A 178 -5.18 -18.97 40.26
CA VAL A 178 -6.23 -19.00 41.28
C VAL A 178 -6.16 -20.29 42.09
N ALA A 179 -5.97 -21.43 41.42
CA ALA A 179 -5.81 -22.71 42.10
C ALA A 179 -4.62 -22.71 43.08
N LYS A 180 -3.46 -22.19 42.66
CA LYS A 180 -2.28 -22.04 43.51
C LYS A 180 -2.55 -21.15 44.72
N ARG A 181 -3.20 -20.00 44.49
CA ARG A 181 -3.53 -19.06 45.56
C ARG A 181 -4.48 -19.65 46.60
N GLU A 182 -5.42 -20.51 46.20
CA GLU A 182 -6.31 -21.19 47.16
C GLU A 182 -5.60 -22.30 47.94
N VAL A 183 -4.60 -22.97 47.35
CA VAL A 183 -3.76 -23.96 48.06
C VAL A 183 -2.85 -23.28 49.08
N ASP A 184 -2.25 -22.13 48.75
CA ASP A 184 -1.35 -21.40 49.66
C ASP A 184 -2.06 -20.92 50.95
N LYS A 185 -3.38 -20.73 50.91
CA LYS A 185 -4.19 -20.37 52.10
C LYS A 185 -4.34 -21.53 53.09
N LEU A 186 -4.15 -22.76 52.64
CA LEU A 186 -4.33 -23.96 53.42
C LEU A 186 -2.98 -24.38 54.02
N GLN A 187 -2.57 -23.69 55.09
CA GLN A 187 -1.45 -24.14 55.91
C GLN A 187 -1.75 -25.55 56.43
N ASN A 188 -0.80 -26.49 56.26
CA ASN A 188 -0.77 -27.89 56.75
C ASN A 188 -0.97 -29.03 55.72
N PHE A 189 -1.01 -28.77 54.41
CA PHE A 189 -0.99 -29.83 53.40
C PHE A 189 0.08 -29.60 52.33
N ASP A 190 0.95 -30.59 52.12
CA ASP A 190 1.94 -30.54 51.03
C ASP A 190 1.26 -31.02 49.73
N PHE A 191 0.71 -30.07 48.97
CA PHE A 191 0.21 -30.28 47.62
C PHE A 191 0.95 -29.40 46.63
N GLU A 192 1.33 -29.96 45.48
CA GLU A 192 1.95 -29.22 44.37
C GLU A 192 0.97 -29.14 43.20
N ILE A 193 0.71 -27.90 42.73
CA ILE A 193 -0.03 -27.65 41.48
C ILE A 193 0.94 -27.35 40.36
N VAL A 194 0.87 -28.15 39.29
CA VAL A 194 1.71 -27.99 38.10
C VAL A 194 0.84 -27.73 36.87
N PHE A 195 1.35 -26.90 35.96
CA PHE A 195 0.74 -26.67 34.66
C PHE A 195 0.70 -27.97 33.85
N GLY A 196 -0.46 -28.29 33.30
CA GLY A 196 -0.61 -29.37 32.35
C GLY A 196 -0.08 -29.00 30.97
N ASN A 197 0.17 -30.01 30.16
CA ASN A 197 0.65 -29.84 28.78
C ASN A 197 -0.35 -29.07 27.90
N ALA A 198 -1.66 -29.14 28.18
CA ALA A 198 -2.67 -28.44 27.40
C ALA A 198 -2.48 -26.91 27.42
N VAL A 199 -2.03 -26.34 28.55
CA VAL A 199 -1.78 -24.89 28.66
C VAL A 199 -0.60 -24.48 27.76
N TRP A 200 0.47 -25.26 27.75
CA TRP A 200 1.63 -25.00 26.88
C TRP A 200 1.29 -25.20 25.39
N MET A 201 0.42 -26.16 25.07
CA MET A 201 -0.10 -26.34 23.72
C MET A 201 -0.95 -25.14 23.28
N ALA A 202 -1.79 -24.60 24.16
CA ALA A 202 -2.58 -23.39 23.89
C ALA A 202 -1.69 -22.15 23.68
N VAL A 203 -0.64 -21.98 24.50
CA VAL A 203 0.38 -20.93 24.30
C VAL A 203 1.11 -21.10 22.96
N GLY A 204 1.48 -22.33 22.59
CA GLY A 204 2.06 -22.62 21.28
C GLY A 204 1.12 -22.24 20.13
N GLY A 205 -0.17 -22.56 20.25
CA GLY A 205 -1.20 -22.16 19.29
C GLY A 205 -1.35 -20.64 19.19
N LEU A 206 -1.32 -19.92 20.32
CA LEU A 206 -1.37 -18.45 20.37
C LEU A 206 -0.23 -17.82 19.57
N VAL A 207 1.01 -18.30 19.77
CA VAL A 207 2.18 -17.80 19.03
C VAL A 207 2.01 -18.03 17.53
N LEU A 208 1.55 -19.21 17.11
CA LEU A 208 1.32 -19.53 15.70
C LEU A 208 0.26 -18.62 15.06
N VAL A 209 -0.84 -18.33 15.77
CA VAL A 209 -1.89 -17.43 15.28
C VAL A 209 -1.37 -16.00 15.12
N TRP A 210 -0.61 -15.47 16.08
CA TRP A 210 -0.02 -14.13 15.96
C TRP A 210 1.06 -14.05 14.87
N LEU A 211 1.86 -15.10 14.67
CA LEU A 211 2.77 -15.18 13.53
C LEU A 211 1.99 -15.16 12.19
N ALA A 212 0.86 -15.86 12.11
CA ALA A 212 0.00 -15.81 10.93
C ALA A 212 -0.56 -14.39 10.69
N VAL A 213 -0.94 -13.64 11.75
CA VAL A 213 -1.36 -12.22 11.62
C VAL A 213 -0.25 -11.39 10.99
N VAL A 214 1.00 -11.53 11.45
CA VAL A 214 2.16 -10.79 10.92
C VAL A 214 2.40 -11.12 9.44
N VAL A 215 2.36 -12.40 9.07
CA VAL A 215 2.57 -12.84 7.68
C VAL A 215 1.48 -12.30 6.74
N VAL A 216 0.21 -12.36 7.15
CA VAL A 216 -0.92 -11.84 6.35
C VAL A 216 -0.91 -10.31 6.31
N SER A 217 -0.53 -9.64 7.39
CA SER A 217 -0.38 -8.17 7.46
C SER A 217 0.76 -7.67 6.57
N ALA A 218 1.92 -8.32 6.58
CA ALA A 218 3.02 -8.01 5.67
C ALA A 218 2.59 -8.09 4.20
N ARG A 219 1.71 -9.04 3.88
CA ARG A 219 1.13 -9.18 2.54
C ARG A 219 0.06 -8.13 2.23
N ALA A 220 -0.78 -7.75 3.19
CA ALA A 220 -1.81 -6.73 3.00
C ALA A 220 -1.20 -5.32 2.86
N CYS A 221 -0.11 -5.04 3.59
CA CYS A 221 0.58 -3.76 3.61
C CYS A 221 1.82 -3.70 2.68
N TYR A 222 2.14 -4.78 1.97
CA TYR A 222 3.35 -4.92 1.14
C TYR A 222 4.67 -4.61 1.88
N CYS A 223 4.77 -5.00 3.16
CA CYS A 223 5.96 -4.82 3.98
C CYS A 223 6.83 -6.10 4.01
N CYS A 224 8.04 -6.01 4.58
CA CYS A 224 8.96 -7.16 4.77
C CYS A 224 9.39 -7.89 3.48
N GLY A 225 9.58 -7.17 2.37
CA GLY A 225 10.09 -7.76 1.12
C GLY A 225 9.07 -8.62 0.36
N VAL A 226 7.79 -8.57 0.74
CA VAL A 226 6.68 -9.11 -0.06
C VAL A 226 6.37 -8.15 -1.22
N HIS A 227 7.37 -7.96 -2.07
CA HIS A 227 7.20 -7.29 -3.36
C HIS A 227 6.82 -8.35 -4.41
N PRO A 228 6.05 -8.00 -5.45
CA PRO A 228 5.73 -8.95 -6.50
C PRO A 228 7.04 -9.40 -7.18
N TYR A 229 7.43 -10.66 -6.95
CA TYR A 229 8.47 -11.31 -7.73
C TYR A 229 7.86 -11.67 -9.09
N HIS A 230 8.33 -11.02 -10.14
CA HIS A 230 8.03 -11.41 -11.52
C HIS A 230 8.72 -12.76 -11.77
N ASP A 231 7.92 -13.81 -12.02
CA ASP A 231 8.45 -15.05 -12.62
C ASP A 231 8.79 -14.78 -14.09
N GLU A 232 10.06 -14.54 -14.35
CA GLU A 232 10.73 -14.90 -15.59
C GLU A 232 10.67 -16.43 -15.76
N ILE A 233 10.31 -16.93 -16.95
CA ILE A 233 10.51 -18.33 -17.34
C ILE A 233 11.16 -18.35 -18.73
N HIS A 234 12.48 -18.62 -18.69
CA HIS A 234 13.39 -19.34 -19.62
C HIS A 234 13.50 -18.87 -21.09
N ASP A 235 14.68 -18.78 -21.73
CA ASP A 235 16.02 -19.39 -21.56
C ASP A 235 16.98 -18.54 -22.46
N HIS A 236 18.19 -18.10 -22.11
CA HIS A 236 19.40 -18.93 -22.01
C HIS A 236 20.59 -18.14 -21.41
N SER A 237 21.30 -18.81 -20.50
CA SER A 237 22.76 -18.77 -20.24
C SER A 237 23.50 -17.47 -19.90
N GLY A 238 24.13 -17.44 -18.71
CA GLY A 238 25.54 -17.01 -18.60
C GLY A 238 25.93 -15.99 -17.52
N HIS A 239 26.14 -16.45 -16.29
CA HIS A 239 27.30 -16.16 -15.40
C HIS A 239 27.82 -14.70 -15.17
N TYR A 240 27.52 -14.18 -13.95
CA TYR A 240 28.34 -13.39 -12.98
C TYR A 240 28.92 -11.98 -13.31
N PRO A 241 29.24 -11.13 -12.29
CA PRO A 241 28.96 -11.21 -10.85
C PRO A 241 28.28 -9.97 -10.21
N HIS A 242 27.70 -10.22 -9.04
CA HIS A 242 27.27 -9.26 -8.03
C HIS A 242 28.40 -8.42 -7.45
N ASN A 243 28.07 -7.17 -7.06
CA ASN A 243 28.70 -6.30 -6.05
C ASN A 243 27.73 -5.10 -5.84
N TYR A 244 27.38 -4.56 -4.67
CA TYR A 244 27.61 -4.80 -3.24
C TYR A 244 26.50 -4.01 -2.52
N TYR A 245 25.82 -4.59 -1.51
CA TYR A 245 25.32 -3.84 -0.35
C TYR A 245 25.30 -4.79 0.84
N TYR A 246 26.14 -4.52 1.85
CA TYR A 246 26.15 -5.25 3.12
C TYR A 246 25.33 -4.51 4.16
N PRO A 247 24.55 -5.21 5.00
CA PRO A 247 24.27 -4.77 6.35
C PRO A 247 25.01 -5.65 7.38
N ILE A 248 25.55 -4.95 8.37
CA ILE A 248 26.37 -5.43 9.47
C ILE A 248 25.50 -6.23 10.45
N LYS A 249 25.91 -7.46 10.78
CA LYS A 249 25.50 -8.18 12.00
C LYS A 249 26.68 -8.22 12.98
N HIS A 250 26.36 -7.89 14.23
CA HIS A 250 27.20 -8.02 15.42
C HIS A 250 27.87 -9.39 15.54
N HIS A 251 29.17 -9.42 15.83
CA HIS A 251 29.71 -10.11 17.02
C HIS A 251 31.19 -9.71 17.29
N LEU A 252 31.45 -9.38 18.55
CA LEU A 252 32.71 -9.47 19.32
C LEU A 252 34.02 -9.68 18.55
N SER A 253 34.97 -8.75 18.72
CA SER A 253 36.30 -9.03 19.30
C SER A 253 37.10 -7.75 19.54
N ILE A 254 37.70 -7.73 20.73
CA ILE A 254 38.60 -6.75 21.33
C ILE A 254 39.88 -6.59 20.50
N ASN A 255 40.30 -5.36 20.19
CA ASN A 255 41.60 -4.81 20.63
C ASN A 255 41.87 -3.37 20.16
N LEU A 256 42.21 -2.58 21.17
CA LEU A 256 43.05 -1.38 21.21
C LEU A 256 44.16 -1.36 20.14
N ILE A 257 44.47 -0.18 19.59
CA ILE A 257 45.82 0.41 19.57
C ILE A 257 45.71 1.92 19.25
N LEU A 258 46.35 2.68 20.14
CA LEU A 258 46.61 4.12 20.14
C LEU A 258 47.64 4.54 19.08
N SER A 259 47.84 5.87 19.01
CA SER A 259 49.05 6.58 18.54
C SER A 259 48.99 7.00 17.06
N THR A 260 49.31 8.21 16.61
CA THR A 260 49.79 9.49 17.19
C THR A 260 49.87 10.50 16.04
N ASN A 261 49.63 11.78 16.35
CA ASN A 261 50.20 13.01 15.76
C ASN A 261 50.55 13.07 14.25
N CYS A 262 49.98 14.05 13.56
CA CYS A 262 50.81 15.05 12.86
C CYS A 262 50.07 16.38 12.61
N ASN A 263 50.82 17.47 12.77
CA ASN A 263 50.42 18.88 12.74
C ASN A 263 50.14 19.42 11.33
N ILE A 264 49.15 20.31 11.28
CA ILE A 264 49.06 21.61 10.58
C ILE A 264 49.96 21.82 9.34
N HIS A 265 49.32 22.04 8.18
CA HIS A 265 49.73 23.08 7.24
C HIS A 265 48.50 23.65 6.49
N VAL A 266 48.35 24.97 6.57
CA VAL A 266 47.41 25.80 5.82
C VAL A 266 48.05 26.13 4.46
N GLY A 267 47.33 25.92 3.35
CA GLY A 267 47.73 26.46 2.04
C GLY A 267 47.17 25.72 0.82
N ALA A 268 46.50 26.49 -0.04
CA ALA A 268 46.12 26.21 -1.43
C ALA A 268 44.97 25.21 -1.67
N TYR A 269 43.77 25.75 -1.92
CA TYR A 269 42.71 25.05 -2.64
C TYR A 269 43.18 24.78 -4.08
N ALA A 270 43.60 23.54 -4.35
CA ALA A 270 43.60 22.99 -5.70
C ALA A 270 42.15 22.62 -6.08
N PRO A 271 41.68 22.89 -7.30
CA PRO A 271 40.34 22.52 -7.71
C PRO A 271 40.21 20.99 -7.73
N CYS A 272 39.16 20.48 -7.10
CA CYS A 272 38.81 19.07 -7.11
C CYS A 272 38.64 18.58 -8.56
N PRO A 273 39.06 17.36 -8.92
CA PRO A 273 38.87 16.84 -10.27
C PRO A 273 37.38 16.80 -10.57
N LYS A 274 36.96 17.42 -11.68
CA LYS A 274 35.60 17.30 -12.20
C LYS A 274 35.35 15.83 -12.54
N HIS A 275 34.63 15.11 -11.69
CA HIS A 275 33.79 14.03 -12.18
C HIS A 275 32.82 14.64 -13.21
N PRO A 276 32.53 13.97 -14.35
CA PRO A 276 31.42 14.38 -15.19
C PRO A 276 30.17 14.26 -14.33
N SER A 277 29.68 15.38 -13.82
CA SER A 277 28.37 15.47 -13.21
C SER A 277 27.38 15.23 -14.34
N SER A 278 26.84 14.01 -14.45
CA SER A 278 25.71 13.73 -15.33
C SER A 278 24.59 14.70 -14.97
N ILE A 279 24.33 15.70 -15.82
CA ILE A 279 23.21 16.60 -15.64
C ILE A 279 21.96 15.73 -15.74
N MET A 280 21.11 15.75 -14.71
CA MET A 280 19.86 14.99 -14.72
C MET A 280 18.90 15.67 -15.72
N PRO A 281 18.51 15.02 -16.82
CA PRO A 281 17.67 15.66 -17.83
C PRO A 281 16.26 15.88 -17.29
N PHE A 282 15.69 17.05 -17.59
CA PHE A 282 14.32 17.40 -17.22
C PHE A 282 13.39 17.17 -18.40
N GLY A 283 12.18 16.72 -18.11
CA GLY A 283 11.20 16.53 -19.16
C GLY A 283 9.76 16.51 -18.69
N GLU A 284 8.89 16.42 -19.68
CA GLU A 284 7.45 16.45 -19.49
C GLU A 284 6.77 15.43 -20.39
N ILE A 285 5.79 14.74 -19.82
CA ILE A 285 4.94 13.79 -20.51
C ILE A 285 3.60 14.48 -20.77
N VAL A 286 3.26 14.65 -22.05
CA VAL A 286 2.03 15.28 -22.48
C VAL A 286 1.00 14.20 -22.77
N ILE A 287 -0.07 14.19 -21.99
CA ILE A 287 -1.16 13.21 -22.05
C ILE A 287 -2.52 13.92 -22.06
N GLY A 288 -3.58 13.19 -22.42
CA GLY A 288 -4.93 13.76 -22.50
C GLY A 288 -5.77 13.08 -23.58
N SER A 289 -7.08 13.33 -23.54
CA SER A 289 -8.03 12.70 -24.45
C SER A 289 -7.80 13.05 -25.92
N PRO A 290 -8.34 12.26 -26.87
CA PRO A 290 -8.25 12.61 -28.28
C PRO A 290 -8.87 13.97 -28.52
N GLY A 291 -8.18 14.84 -29.27
CA GLY A 291 -8.67 16.18 -29.57
C GLY A 291 -8.44 17.22 -28.48
N SER A 292 -7.87 16.90 -27.31
CA SER A 292 -7.55 17.90 -26.28
C SER A 292 -6.40 18.86 -26.65
N GLY A 293 -5.77 18.69 -27.81
CA GLY A 293 -4.74 19.61 -28.30
C GLY A 293 -3.32 19.31 -27.85
N LYS A 294 -2.99 18.06 -27.47
CA LYS A 294 -1.62 17.63 -27.09
C LYS A 294 -0.54 18.05 -28.09
N SER A 295 -0.63 17.63 -29.34
CA SER A 295 0.37 17.97 -30.36
C SER A 295 0.40 19.47 -30.68
N THR A 296 -0.73 20.17 -30.55
CA THR A 296 -0.79 21.64 -30.66
C THR A 296 -0.06 22.32 -29.51
N TYR A 297 -0.23 21.84 -28.27
CA TYR A 297 0.52 22.30 -27.11
C TYR A 297 2.02 22.05 -27.28
N CYS A 298 2.41 20.85 -27.73
CA CYS A 298 3.80 20.53 -28.04
C CYS A 298 4.40 21.50 -29.05
N HIS A 299 3.66 21.81 -30.13
CA HIS A 299 4.09 22.78 -31.13
C HIS A 299 4.23 24.20 -30.55
N GLY A 300 3.22 24.68 -29.82
CA GLY A 300 3.23 26.01 -29.21
C GLY A 300 4.36 26.17 -28.18
N LYS A 301 4.58 25.16 -27.34
CA LYS A 301 5.68 25.14 -26.37
C LYS A 301 7.04 25.17 -27.06
N HIS A 302 7.22 24.43 -28.15
CA HIS A 302 8.43 24.47 -28.95
C HIS A 302 8.72 25.86 -29.54
N GLN A 303 7.71 26.49 -30.15
CA GLN A 303 7.85 27.85 -30.68
C GLN A 303 8.26 28.84 -29.57
N PHE A 304 7.63 28.73 -28.41
CA PHE A 304 7.88 29.61 -27.27
C PHE A 304 9.26 29.41 -26.65
N PHE A 305 9.71 28.16 -26.48
CA PHE A 305 11.06 27.84 -26.00
C PHE A 305 12.12 28.33 -26.98
N THR A 306 11.88 28.16 -28.28
CA THR A 306 12.75 28.69 -29.34
C THR A 306 12.87 30.22 -29.24
N ALA A 307 11.75 30.92 -29.03
CA ALA A 307 11.75 32.37 -28.85
C ALA A 307 12.50 32.82 -27.58
N LEU A 308 12.47 32.02 -26.52
CA LEU A 308 13.23 32.24 -25.28
C LEU A 308 14.70 31.80 -25.36
N SER A 309 15.15 31.25 -26.50
CA SER A 309 16.46 30.60 -26.63
C SER A 309 16.69 29.51 -25.59
N ARG A 310 15.62 28.81 -25.18
CA ARG A 310 15.67 27.64 -24.30
C ARG A 310 15.66 26.37 -25.17
N PRO A 311 16.65 25.48 -25.02
CA PRO A 311 16.70 24.25 -25.81
C PRO A 311 15.54 23.32 -25.44
N ILE A 312 14.90 22.76 -26.46
CA ILE A 312 13.80 21.80 -26.33
C ILE A 312 13.92 20.71 -27.40
N SER A 313 13.60 19.48 -27.01
CA SER A 313 13.56 18.31 -27.90
C SER A 313 12.24 17.60 -27.72
N ILE A 314 11.50 17.42 -28.82
CA ILE A 314 10.19 16.76 -28.82
C ILE A 314 10.35 15.33 -29.29
N ILE A 315 9.72 14.41 -28.57
CA ILE A 315 9.71 12.98 -28.84
C ILE A 315 8.27 12.59 -29.10
N ASN A 316 7.99 12.14 -30.33
CA ASN A 316 6.69 11.61 -30.68
C ASN A 316 6.60 10.15 -30.28
N LEU A 317 5.69 9.82 -29.36
CA LEU A 317 5.34 8.46 -28.97
C LEU A 317 3.96 8.04 -29.48
N ASP A 318 3.29 8.85 -30.31
CA ASP A 318 2.03 8.47 -30.98
C ASP A 318 2.29 7.79 -32.33
N PRO A 319 2.13 6.45 -32.44
CA PRO A 319 2.38 5.71 -33.68
C PRO A 319 1.25 5.86 -34.72
N ALA A 320 0.16 6.57 -34.38
CA ALA A 320 -0.94 6.87 -35.29
C ALA A 320 -0.82 8.25 -35.96
N ASN A 321 0.16 9.06 -35.54
CA ASN A 321 0.31 10.42 -36.03
C ASN A 321 1.14 10.47 -37.33
N ASP A 322 0.45 10.51 -38.47
CA ASP A 322 1.09 10.55 -39.79
C ASP A 322 1.69 11.94 -40.15
N LEU A 323 1.28 13.02 -39.47
CA LEU A 323 1.67 14.39 -39.82
C LEU A 323 1.99 15.24 -38.58
N LEU A 324 3.26 15.28 -38.22
CA LEU A 324 3.74 16.05 -37.07
C LEU A 324 3.82 17.56 -37.39
N PRO A 325 3.20 18.43 -36.58
CA PRO A 325 3.24 19.88 -36.82
C PRO A 325 4.55 20.54 -36.36
N TYR A 326 5.45 19.81 -35.70
CA TYR A 326 6.66 20.31 -35.05
C TYR A 326 7.91 19.53 -35.50
N PRO A 327 9.12 20.10 -35.31
CA PRO A 327 10.35 19.33 -35.53
C PRO A 327 10.48 18.25 -34.46
N CYS A 328 10.39 16.99 -34.89
CA CYS A 328 10.51 15.82 -34.03
C CYS A 328 11.97 15.39 -33.94
N ALA A 329 12.48 15.19 -32.72
CA ALA A 329 13.83 14.69 -32.48
C ALA A 329 13.89 13.16 -32.55
N ILE A 330 12.89 12.49 -31.99
CA ILE A 330 12.76 11.03 -31.99
C ILE A 330 11.30 10.69 -32.26
N ASP A 331 11.05 9.86 -33.26
CA ASP A 331 9.71 9.42 -33.64
C ASP A 331 9.56 7.90 -33.48
N ILE A 332 8.55 7.47 -32.73
CA ILE A 332 8.20 6.04 -32.58
C ILE A 332 7.92 5.37 -33.93
N ALA A 333 7.50 6.12 -34.95
CA ALA A 333 7.26 5.59 -36.29
C ALA A 333 8.52 4.96 -36.92
N ASP A 334 9.72 5.36 -36.50
CA ASP A 334 11.00 4.73 -36.90
C ASP A 334 11.14 3.30 -36.35
N LEU A 335 10.47 2.99 -35.23
CA LEU A 335 10.50 1.69 -34.56
C LEU A 335 9.30 0.82 -34.96
N ILE A 336 8.09 1.38 -34.88
CA ILE A 336 6.84 0.69 -35.19
C ILE A 336 5.74 1.69 -35.54
N THR A 337 4.99 1.40 -36.60
CA THR A 337 3.79 2.17 -36.97
C THR A 337 2.50 1.43 -36.60
N LEU A 338 1.42 2.17 -36.35
CA LEU A 338 0.12 1.57 -36.08
C LEU A 338 -0.37 0.69 -37.25
N LYS A 339 -0.13 1.14 -38.49
CA LYS A 339 -0.55 0.42 -39.71
C LYS A 339 0.14 -0.94 -39.81
N ASP A 340 1.43 -1.00 -39.52
CA ASP A 340 2.20 -2.25 -39.54
C ASP A 340 1.71 -3.21 -38.46
N ALA A 341 1.48 -2.73 -37.24
CA ALA A 341 0.96 -3.54 -36.14
C ALA A 341 -0.43 -4.13 -36.47
N MET A 342 -1.33 -3.32 -37.04
CA MET A 342 -2.67 -3.77 -37.42
C MET A 342 -2.61 -4.84 -38.52
N HIS A 343 -1.79 -4.64 -39.56
CA HIS A 343 -1.70 -5.55 -40.69
C HIS A 343 -1.00 -6.88 -40.34
N HIS A 344 0.08 -6.83 -39.55
CA HIS A 344 0.84 -8.03 -39.20
C HIS A 344 0.14 -8.94 -38.19
N TYR A 345 -0.62 -8.36 -37.26
CA TYR A 345 -1.23 -9.10 -36.14
C TYR A 345 -2.76 -9.20 -36.23
N ASP A 346 -3.37 -8.73 -37.33
CA ASP A 346 -4.83 -8.70 -37.54
C ASP A 346 -5.57 -8.02 -36.37
N LEU A 347 -5.02 -6.88 -35.94
CA LEU A 347 -5.53 -6.10 -34.81
C LEU A 347 -6.37 -4.93 -35.29
N GLY A 348 -7.41 -4.58 -34.53
CA GLY A 348 -8.11 -3.30 -34.69
C GLY A 348 -7.26 -2.12 -34.21
N PRO A 349 -7.65 -0.86 -34.49
CA PRO A 349 -6.85 0.34 -34.19
C PRO A 349 -6.42 0.45 -32.73
N ASN A 350 -7.33 0.25 -31.77
CA ASN A 350 -6.99 0.34 -30.34
C ASN A 350 -6.07 -0.81 -29.89
N GLY A 351 -6.26 -2.01 -30.43
CA GLY A 351 -5.38 -3.15 -30.16
C GLY A 351 -3.99 -2.95 -30.73
N GLY A 352 -3.89 -2.36 -31.92
CA GLY A 352 -2.63 -1.97 -32.55
C GLY A 352 -1.88 -0.91 -31.74
N LEU A 353 -2.58 0.08 -31.17
CA LEU A 353 -1.98 1.10 -30.31
C LEU A 353 -1.39 0.51 -29.03
N ILE A 354 -2.13 -0.37 -28.34
CA ILE A 354 -1.63 -1.08 -27.16
C ILE A 354 -0.39 -1.90 -27.52
N TYR A 355 -0.44 -2.63 -28.65
CA TYR A 355 0.69 -3.40 -29.14
C TYR A 355 1.93 -2.53 -29.41
N CYS A 356 1.76 -1.36 -30.03
CA CYS A 356 2.87 -0.44 -30.29
C CYS A 356 3.53 0.04 -28.98
N MET A 357 2.74 0.34 -27.95
CA MET A 357 3.28 0.74 -26.65
C MET A 357 3.99 -0.40 -25.93
N GLU A 358 3.43 -1.62 -25.96
CA GLU A 358 4.10 -2.83 -25.44
C GLU A 358 5.39 -3.15 -26.20
N TYR A 359 5.41 -2.89 -27.51
CA TYR A 359 6.59 -3.11 -28.35
C TYR A 359 7.68 -2.08 -28.04
N LEU A 360 7.32 -0.80 -27.86
CA LEU A 360 8.24 0.23 -27.40
C LEU A 360 8.81 -0.12 -26.01
N GLU A 361 7.96 -0.56 -25.08
CA GLU A 361 8.39 -0.95 -23.73
C GLU A 361 9.45 -2.08 -23.79
N LYS A 362 9.21 -3.11 -24.60
CA LYS A 362 10.16 -4.23 -24.77
C LYS A 362 11.47 -3.83 -25.46
N ASN A 363 11.43 -2.79 -26.29
CA ASN A 363 12.57 -2.29 -27.04
C ASN A 363 13.03 -0.92 -26.50
N TYR A 364 12.90 -0.69 -25.18
CA TYR A 364 13.25 0.59 -24.57
C TYR A 364 14.70 1.01 -24.82
N ASP A 365 15.62 0.06 -24.96
CA ASP A 365 17.03 0.33 -25.26
C ASP A 365 17.20 1.22 -26.52
N TRP A 366 16.33 1.05 -27.51
CA TRP A 366 16.29 1.91 -28.71
C TRP A 366 15.98 3.37 -28.35
N LEU A 367 14.99 3.59 -27.48
CA LEU A 367 14.62 4.93 -27.04
C LEU A 367 15.72 5.51 -26.14
N GLU A 368 16.30 4.72 -25.25
CA GLU A 368 17.37 5.15 -24.34
C GLU A 368 18.62 5.60 -25.11
N GLU A 369 19.04 4.85 -26.13
CA GLU A 369 20.19 5.20 -26.97
C GLU A 369 19.95 6.53 -27.69
N ARG A 370 18.79 6.70 -28.32
CA ARG A 370 18.41 7.95 -29.00
C ARG A 370 18.31 9.13 -28.04
N LEU A 371 17.79 8.90 -26.83
CA LEU A 371 17.74 9.91 -25.77
C LEU A 371 19.13 10.36 -25.32
N ARG A 372 20.12 9.45 -25.30
CA ARG A 372 21.50 9.74 -24.93
C ARG A 372 22.24 10.58 -25.99
N GLU A 373 21.80 10.52 -27.24
CA GLU A 373 22.30 11.38 -28.31
C GLU A 373 21.78 12.82 -28.21
N LEU A 374 20.68 13.04 -27.46
CA LEU A 374 20.20 14.37 -27.14
C LEU A 374 21.13 15.04 -26.12
N GLY A 375 21.44 16.32 -26.32
CA GLY A 375 22.30 17.06 -25.40
C GLY A 375 21.69 17.17 -24.00
N GLU A 376 22.54 17.08 -22.96
CA GLU A 376 22.13 17.03 -21.54
C GLU A 376 21.38 18.30 -21.04
N GLU A 377 21.44 19.40 -21.78
CA GLU A 377 20.87 20.71 -21.41
C GLU A 377 19.45 20.95 -21.97
N SER A 378 18.95 20.06 -22.83
CA SER A 378 17.65 20.24 -23.52
C SER A 378 16.48 19.79 -22.66
N TRP A 379 15.40 20.57 -22.66
CA TRP A 379 14.12 20.12 -22.11
C TRP A 379 13.50 19.06 -23.01
N VAL A 380 13.16 17.90 -22.46
CA VAL A 380 12.64 16.78 -23.26
C VAL A 380 11.13 16.66 -23.09
N MET A 381 10.38 16.73 -24.19
CA MET A 381 8.92 16.64 -24.19
C MET A 381 8.45 15.39 -24.92
N PHE A 382 7.64 14.57 -24.26
CA PHE A 382 7.10 13.32 -24.79
C PHE A 382 5.62 13.50 -25.16
N ASP A 383 5.29 13.46 -26.45
CA ASP A 383 3.91 13.50 -26.96
C ASP A 383 3.34 12.08 -27.00
N PHE A 384 2.42 11.75 -26.09
CA PHE A 384 1.83 10.41 -25.99
C PHE A 384 0.59 10.24 -26.88
N PRO A 385 0.25 8.99 -27.26
CA PRO A 385 -0.96 8.72 -28.02
C PRO A 385 -2.22 9.23 -27.32
N GLY A 386 -3.19 9.68 -28.09
CA GLY A 386 -4.37 10.35 -27.54
C GLY A 386 -5.40 9.48 -26.84
N GLN A 387 -5.31 8.15 -26.90
CA GLN A 387 -6.30 7.27 -26.28
C GLN A 387 -6.14 7.27 -24.75
N VAL A 388 -7.23 7.61 -24.05
CA VAL A 388 -7.22 7.76 -22.58
C VAL A 388 -6.98 6.44 -21.85
N GLU A 389 -7.30 5.31 -22.47
CA GLU A 389 -7.13 3.98 -21.90
C GLU A 389 -5.64 3.63 -21.72
N LEU A 390 -4.77 4.21 -22.56
CA LEU A 390 -3.33 3.99 -22.49
C LEU A 390 -2.71 4.64 -21.25
N SER A 391 -3.21 5.82 -20.84
CA SER A 391 -2.71 6.53 -19.66
C SER A 391 -3.41 6.11 -18.35
N THR A 392 -4.59 5.49 -18.43
CA THR A 392 -5.43 5.17 -17.24
C THR A 392 -5.43 3.69 -16.84
N ASN A 393 -5.31 2.79 -17.81
CA ASN A 393 -5.54 1.36 -17.62
C ASN A 393 -4.38 0.48 -18.08
N GLU A 394 -3.64 0.92 -19.09
CA GLU A 394 -2.54 0.15 -19.63
C GLU A 394 -1.27 0.28 -18.77
N GLU A 395 -0.62 -0.85 -18.50
CA GLU A 395 0.56 -0.87 -17.62
C GLU A 395 1.86 -0.57 -18.38
N SER A 396 1.87 -0.71 -19.71
CA SER A 396 3.07 -0.45 -20.52
C SER A 396 3.54 0.99 -20.41
N VAL A 397 2.62 1.96 -20.43
CA VAL A 397 2.93 3.38 -20.22
C VAL A 397 3.54 3.61 -18.85
N LYS A 398 2.96 3.03 -17.78
CA LYS A 398 3.50 3.16 -16.43
C LYS A 398 4.93 2.61 -16.32
N ARG A 399 5.19 1.44 -16.91
CA ARG A 399 6.53 0.83 -16.92
C ARG A 399 7.52 1.64 -17.73
N LEU A 400 7.12 2.14 -18.90
CA LEU A 400 7.93 3.02 -19.74
C LEU A 400 8.35 4.30 -18.98
N VAL A 401 7.40 4.95 -18.30
CA VAL A 401 7.68 6.11 -17.43
C VAL A 401 8.67 5.74 -16.33
N GLY A 402 8.49 4.60 -15.66
CA GLY A 402 9.41 4.12 -14.64
C GLY A 402 10.82 3.83 -15.18
N MET A 403 10.95 3.38 -16.43
CA MET A 403 12.24 3.19 -17.11
C MET A 403 12.92 4.52 -17.42
N LEU A 404 12.16 5.52 -17.89
CA LEU A 404 12.66 6.89 -18.10
C LEU A 404 13.17 7.51 -16.78
N GLN A 405 12.40 7.39 -15.69
CA GLN A 405 12.84 7.86 -14.37
C GLN A 405 14.11 7.16 -13.88
N LYS A 406 14.22 5.83 -14.08
CA LYS A 406 15.44 5.07 -13.75
C LYS A 406 16.65 5.49 -14.58
N SER A 407 16.41 6.00 -15.78
CA SER A 407 17.45 6.56 -16.67
C SER A 407 17.90 7.96 -16.24
N GLY A 408 17.37 8.49 -15.12
CA GLY A 408 17.77 9.78 -14.55
C GLY A 408 16.89 10.96 -14.93
N PHE A 409 15.82 10.75 -15.71
CA PHE A 409 14.91 11.82 -16.09
C PHE A 409 14.04 12.28 -14.93
N ARG A 410 13.94 13.59 -14.75
CA ARG A 410 12.99 14.21 -13.83
C ARG A 410 11.76 14.68 -14.62
N LEU A 411 10.68 13.92 -14.49
CA LEU A 411 9.48 14.04 -15.33
C LEU A 411 8.30 14.66 -14.57
N VAL A 412 7.53 15.47 -15.29
CA VAL A 412 6.21 15.99 -14.89
C VAL A 412 5.19 15.55 -15.94
N ALA A 413 3.99 15.16 -15.51
CA ALA A 413 2.90 14.83 -16.41
C ALA A 413 1.97 16.04 -16.58
N THR A 414 1.77 16.47 -17.82
CA THR A 414 0.83 17.53 -18.18
C THR A 414 -0.37 16.91 -18.88
N HIS A 415 -1.51 16.95 -18.20
CA HIS A 415 -2.74 16.30 -18.62
C HIS A 415 -3.73 17.30 -19.18
N LEU A 416 -3.85 17.30 -20.51
CA LEU A 416 -4.70 18.20 -21.26
C LEU A 416 -6.13 17.66 -21.35
N CYS A 417 -7.07 18.44 -20.85
CA CYS A 417 -8.51 18.24 -20.98
C CYS A 417 -9.10 19.39 -21.79
N ASP A 418 -10.09 19.11 -22.63
CA ASP A 418 -10.78 20.14 -23.42
C ASP A 418 -11.70 20.96 -22.50
N ALA A 419 -11.64 22.29 -22.57
CA ALA A 419 -12.52 23.17 -21.79
C ALA A 419 -14.01 22.96 -22.11
N HIS A 420 -14.36 22.34 -23.24
CA HIS A 420 -15.75 21.94 -23.50
C HIS A 420 -16.34 21.02 -22.41
N TYR A 421 -15.52 20.27 -21.68
CA TYR A 421 -16.03 19.36 -20.65
C TYR A 421 -16.62 20.08 -19.42
N ILE A 422 -16.25 21.34 -19.15
CA ILE A 422 -16.80 22.09 -18.01
C ILE A 422 -18.18 22.70 -18.29
N THR A 423 -18.66 22.63 -19.53
CA THR A 423 -19.99 23.13 -19.95
C THR A 423 -21.16 22.29 -19.45
N ASP A 424 -20.88 21.09 -18.91
CA ASP A 424 -21.90 20.17 -18.41
C ASP A 424 -21.39 19.47 -17.16
N ALA A 425 -22.20 19.48 -16.09
CA ALA A 425 -21.82 18.91 -14.80
C ALA A 425 -21.43 17.42 -14.88
N THR A 426 -22.10 16.63 -15.72
CA THR A 426 -21.83 15.19 -15.87
C THR A 426 -20.49 14.95 -16.58
N LYS A 427 -20.23 15.73 -17.64
CA LYS A 427 -18.93 15.69 -18.34
C LYS A 427 -17.80 16.12 -17.42
N TYR A 428 -18.01 17.19 -16.65
CA TYR A 428 -17.02 17.71 -15.72
C TYR A 428 -16.62 16.67 -14.67
N ILE A 429 -17.58 16.05 -13.98
CA ILE A 429 -17.30 14.98 -13.01
C ILE A 429 -16.57 13.80 -13.64
N SER A 430 -16.92 13.44 -14.88
CA SER A 430 -16.24 12.37 -15.61
C SER A 430 -14.75 12.70 -15.85
N VAL A 431 -14.44 13.96 -16.18
CA VAL A 431 -13.06 14.43 -16.36
C VAL A 431 -12.31 14.51 -15.02
N LEU A 432 -12.96 14.88 -13.94
CA LEU A 432 -12.36 14.86 -12.59
C LEU A 432 -11.94 13.45 -12.19
N LEU A 433 -12.84 12.47 -12.35
CA LEU A 433 -12.54 11.06 -12.07
C LEU A 433 -11.45 10.50 -12.99
N LEU A 434 -11.48 10.87 -14.28
CA LEU A 434 -10.46 10.48 -15.24
C LEU A 434 -9.09 11.04 -14.86
N SER A 435 -9.02 12.32 -14.49
CA SER A 435 -7.77 12.98 -14.09
C SER A 435 -7.21 12.36 -12.82
N LEU A 436 -8.05 12.12 -11.80
CA LEU A 436 -7.66 11.44 -10.58
C LEU A 436 -7.13 10.03 -10.86
N ARG A 437 -7.79 9.28 -11.76
CA ARG A 437 -7.35 7.94 -12.17
C ARG A 437 -5.99 7.98 -12.85
N THR A 438 -5.76 8.91 -13.78
CA THR A 438 -4.49 9.07 -14.49
C THR A 438 -3.35 9.43 -13.53
N MET A 439 -3.59 10.34 -12.58
CA MET A 439 -2.60 10.70 -11.54
C MET A 439 -2.15 9.47 -10.75
N LEU A 440 -3.11 8.66 -10.30
CA LEU A 440 -2.82 7.45 -9.54
C LEU A 440 -2.11 6.38 -10.37
N GLN A 441 -2.36 6.32 -11.68
CA GLN A 441 -1.74 5.33 -12.57
C GLN A 441 -0.28 5.68 -12.89
N LEU A 442 0.00 6.95 -13.21
CA LEU A 442 1.33 7.38 -13.66
C LEU A 442 2.30 7.70 -12.52
N GLU A 443 1.81 8.01 -11.31
CA GLU A 443 2.64 8.27 -10.13
C GLU A 443 3.71 9.38 -10.35
N LEU A 444 3.40 10.36 -11.19
CA LEU A 444 4.23 11.54 -11.46
C LEU A 444 3.61 12.82 -10.85
N PRO A 445 4.43 13.86 -10.58
CA PRO A 445 3.89 15.20 -10.40
C PRO A 445 3.01 15.56 -11.60
N HIS A 446 1.75 15.90 -11.34
CA HIS A 446 0.73 16.01 -12.37
C HIS A 446 0.15 17.42 -12.40
N ILE A 447 0.09 18.01 -13.59
CA ILE A 447 -0.55 19.31 -13.84
C ILE A 447 -1.70 19.03 -14.79
N ASN A 448 -2.94 19.14 -14.31
CA ASN A 448 -4.08 19.10 -15.23
C ASN A 448 -4.30 20.47 -15.83
N VAL A 449 -4.68 20.49 -17.10
CA VAL A 449 -4.79 21.71 -17.87
C VAL A 449 -6.11 21.70 -18.65
N LEU A 450 -6.93 22.72 -18.45
CA LEU A 450 -8.08 23.03 -19.30
C LEU A 450 -7.59 23.79 -20.53
N SER A 451 -7.49 23.07 -21.64
CA SER A 451 -7.09 23.57 -22.96
C SER A 451 -8.24 24.25 -23.69
N LYS A 452 -7.90 25.09 -24.68
CA LYS A 452 -8.85 25.80 -25.57
C LYS A 452 -9.81 26.72 -24.82
N ILE A 453 -9.32 27.34 -23.75
CA ILE A 453 -10.13 28.26 -22.93
C ILE A 453 -10.60 29.48 -23.74
N ASP A 454 -9.88 29.83 -24.80
CA ASP A 454 -10.22 30.88 -25.77
C ASP A 454 -11.53 30.62 -26.52
N ILE A 455 -11.88 29.35 -26.74
CA ILE A 455 -13.09 28.95 -27.48
C ILE A 455 -14.29 28.75 -26.52
N LEU A 456 -14.06 28.77 -25.20
CA LEU A 456 -15.07 28.46 -24.20
C LEU A 456 -16.33 29.32 -24.32
N ALA A 457 -16.16 30.61 -24.60
CA ALA A 457 -17.28 31.55 -24.80
C ALA A 457 -18.19 31.18 -25.97
N SER A 458 -17.73 30.35 -26.92
CA SER A 458 -18.55 29.88 -28.04
C SER A 458 -19.44 28.69 -27.68
N TYR A 459 -19.17 28.00 -26.57
CA TYR A 459 -19.94 26.82 -26.13
C TYR A 459 -21.17 27.18 -25.29
N GLY A 460 -21.22 28.40 -24.74
CA GLY A 460 -22.32 28.90 -23.93
C GLY A 460 -21.84 29.56 -22.64
N ASP A 461 -22.79 30.05 -21.85
CA ASP A 461 -22.52 30.53 -20.50
C ASP A 461 -22.28 29.36 -19.56
N LEU A 462 -21.31 29.50 -18.66
CA LEU A 462 -21.06 28.54 -17.59
C LEU A 462 -22.05 28.75 -16.43
N ASP A 463 -22.39 27.67 -15.74
CA ASP A 463 -23.23 27.75 -14.54
C ASP A 463 -22.52 28.47 -13.38
N PHE A 464 -21.18 28.42 -13.35
CA PHE A 464 -20.33 29.03 -12.32
C PHE A 464 -19.15 29.79 -12.94
N ASN A 465 -18.41 30.54 -12.10
CA ASN A 465 -17.17 31.20 -12.53
C ASN A 465 -16.11 30.16 -12.91
N LEU A 466 -15.12 30.57 -13.69
CA LEU A 466 -14.05 29.67 -14.12
C LEU A 466 -13.23 29.13 -12.93
N ASP A 467 -13.07 29.95 -11.88
CA ASP A 467 -12.31 29.57 -10.67
C ASP A 467 -12.92 28.35 -9.96
N PHE A 468 -14.25 28.21 -9.98
CA PHE A 468 -14.92 27.03 -9.45
C PHE A 468 -14.44 25.74 -10.13
N TYR A 469 -14.25 25.78 -11.45
CA TYR A 469 -13.82 24.61 -12.24
C TYR A 469 -12.30 24.37 -12.18
N THR A 470 -11.50 25.41 -11.91
CA THR A 470 -10.04 25.27 -11.79
C THR A 470 -9.62 24.83 -10.40
N GLU A 471 -10.24 25.34 -9.34
CA GLU A 471 -9.91 25.01 -7.96
C GLU A 471 -10.57 23.72 -7.47
N VAL A 472 -11.68 23.31 -8.09
CA VAL A 472 -12.38 22.05 -7.78
C VAL A 472 -12.80 21.96 -6.29
N GLN A 473 -13.31 23.06 -5.74
CA GLN A 473 -13.79 23.13 -4.36
C GLN A 473 -15.31 23.26 -4.29
N ASP A 474 -15.91 22.72 -3.23
CA ASP A 474 -17.36 22.74 -2.96
C ASP A 474 -18.22 22.27 -4.15
N LEU A 475 -17.90 21.08 -4.65
CA LEU A 475 -18.62 20.41 -5.73
C LEU A 475 -20.07 20.05 -5.34
N THR A 476 -20.47 20.26 -4.08
CA THR A 476 -21.86 20.15 -3.62
C THR A 476 -22.80 21.03 -4.46
N TYR A 477 -22.35 22.17 -4.97
CA TYR A 477 -23.15 23.03 -5.86
C TYR A 477 -23.59 22.33 -7.16
N LEU A 478 -22.82 21.35 -7.64
CA LEU A 478 -23.17 20.56 -8.82
C LEU A 478 -24.34 19.59 -8.55
N GLN A 479 -24.71 19.34 -7.29
CA GLN A 479 -25.78 18.42 -6.95
C GLN A 479 -27.09 18.78 -7.65
N ASN A 480 -27.48 20.05 -7.62
CA ASN A 480 -28.76 20.50 -8.18
C ASN A 480 -28.78 20.28 -9.70
N LEU A 481 -27.69 20.66 -10.38
CA LEU A 481 -27.53 20.49 -11.83
C LEU A 481 -27.56 19.00 -12.25
N LEU A 482 -26.95 18.12 -11.45
CA LEU A 482 -26.97 16.68 -11.70
C LEU A 482 -28.36 16.08 -11.46
N GLN A 483 -29.10 16.56 -10.47
CA GLN A 483 -30.46 16.08 -10.17
C GLN A 483 -31.47 16.52 -11.24
N GLU A 484 -31.26 17.68 -11.87
CA GLU A 484 -32.07 18.13 -12.99
C GLU A 484 -31.80 17.29 -14.26
N SER A 485 -30.55 16.90 -14.46
CA SER A 485 -30.10 16.20 -15.68
C SER A 485 -30.22 14.67 -15.60
N LEU A 486 -30.24 14.08 -14.39
CA LEU A 486 -30.20 12.64 -14.18
C LEU A 486 -31.33 12.14 -13.28
N PRO A 487 -31.80 10.88 -13.47
CA PRO A 487 -32.84 10.31 -12.61
C PRO A 487 -32.47 10.29 -11.11
N GLU A 488 -33.43 10.62 -10.24
CA GLU A 488 -33.27 10.68 -8.77
C GLU A 488 -32.67 9.42 -8.14
N LYS A 489 -32.84 8.25 -8.77
CA LYS A 489 -32.24 6.99 -8.29
C LYS A 489 -30.72 7.03 -8.20
N PHE A 490 -30.05 7.92 -8.93
CA PHE A 490 -28.58 8.03 -8.95
C PHE A 490 -28.03 9.09 -7.99
N THR A 491 -28.88 9.81 -7.25
CA THR A 491 -28.45 10.89 -6.36
C THR A 491 -27.41 10.43 -5.33
N ALA A 492 -27.60 9.25 -4.72
CA ALA A 492 -26.65 8.71 -3.76
C ALA A 492 -25.29 8.36 -4.39
N LEU A 493 -25.28 7.90 -5.64
CA LEU A 493 -24.05 7.58 -6.38
C LEU A 493 -23.30 8.86 -6.76
N ASN A 494 -24.00 9.86 -7.28
CA ASN A 494 -23.41 11.16 -7.64
C ASN A 494 -22.78 11.83 -6.41
N MET A 495 -23.45 11.76 -5.26
CA MET A 495 -22.92 12.24 -3.98
C MET A 495 -21.66 11.51 -3.54
N ALA A 496 -21.65 10.18 -3.66
CA ALA A 496 -20.45 9.40 -3.34
C ALA A 496 -19.27 9.74 -4.27
N MET A 497 -19.53 10.02 -5.56
CA MET A 497 -18.48 10.44 -6.51
C MET A 497 -17.95 11.84 -6.19
N ILE A 498 -18.83 12.80 -5.87
CA ILE A 498 -18.44 14.15 -5.47
C ILE A 498 -17.59 14.11 -4.20
N SER A 499 -18.08 13.44 -3.14
CA SER A 499 -17.35 13.29 -1.89
C SER A 499 -16.00 12.62 -2.10
N LEU A 500 -15.89 11.62 -2.98
CA LEU A 500 -14.60 11.00 -3.30
C LEU A 500 -13.61 12.01 -3.88
N ILE A 501 -14.04 12.87 -4.80
CA ILE A 501 -13.14 13.85 -5.44
C ILE A 501 -12.69 14.90 -4.42
N GLU A 502 -13.62 15.42 -3.62
CA GLU A 502 -13.34 16.42 -2.60
C GLU A 502 -12.45 15.89 -1.48
N ASP A 503 -12.70 14.68 -0.98
CA ASP A 503 -11.94 14.07 0.13
C ASP A 503 -10.44 13.95 -0.19
N PHE A 504 -10.09 13.72 -1.46
CA PHE A 504 -8.68 13.68 -1.88
C PHE A 504 -8.11 15.07 -2.16
N SER A 505 -8.91 16.02 -2.66
CA SER A 505 -8.47 17.39 -2.99
C SER A 505 -7.14 17.43 -3.80
N LEU A 506 -6.90 16.41 -4.64
CA LEU A 506 -5.68 16.28 -5.45
C LEU A 506 -5.82 16.88 -6.85
N VAL A 507 -7.05 17.12 -7.29
CA VAL A 507 -7.35 17.54 -8.65
C VAL A 507 -7.56 19.05 -8.66
N GLY A 508 -6.69 19.76 -9.37
CA GLY A 508 -6.89 21.15 -9.77
C GLY A 508 -6.52 21.30 -11.24
N PHE A 509 -6.94 22.40 -11.86
CA PHE A 509 -6.63 22.69 -13.26
C PHE A 509 -5.98 24.07 -13.42
N GLU A 510 -4.98 24.12 -14.29
CA GLU A 510 -4.51 25.36 -14.89
C GLU A 510 -5.25 25.61 -16.21
N THR A 511 -5.32 26.86 -16.65
CA THR A 511 -5.97 27.22 -17.92
C THR A 511 -4.94 27.41 -19.02
N LEU A 512 -5.30 27.02 -20.24
CA LEU A 512 -4.42 27.11 -21.40
C LEU A 512 -5.14 27.59 -22.65
N ALA A 513 -4.69 28.73 -23.16
CA ALA A 513 -4.85 29.13 -24.55
C ALA A 513 -3.46 29.15 -25.22
N VAL A 514 -3.24 28.26 -26.20
CA VAL A 514 -1.91 28.09 -26.82
C VAL A 514 -1.48 29.34 -27.60
N GLU A 515 -2.44 30.09 -28.14
CA GLU A 515 -2.18 31.35 -28.85
C GLU A 515 -1.87 32.53 -27.91
N ASP A 516 -2.25 32.42 -26.63
CA ASP A 516 -1.99 33.46 -25.64
C ASP A 516 -0.61 33.27 -24.98
N LYS A 517 0.21 34.32 -25.09
CA LYS A 517 1.57 34.35 -24.57
C LYS A 517 1.59 34.27 -23.03
N GLU A 518 0.66 34.94 -22.37
CA GLU A 518 0.63 35.02 -20.91
C GLU A 518 0.22 33.68 -20.30
N SER A 519 -0.83 33.05 -20.83
CA SER A 519 -1.26 31.70 -20.48
C SER A 519 -0.14 30.67 -20.67
N MET A 520 0.55 30.67 -21.83
CA MET A 520 1.69 29.78 -22.07
C MET A 520 2.84 30.02 -21.08
N LEU A 521 3.18 31.28 -20.78
CA LEU A 521 4.24 31.62 -19.83
C LEU A 521 3.90 31.19 -18.40
N HIS A 522 2.65 31.38 -17.99
CA HIS A 522 2.15 30.95 -16.68
C HIS A 522 2.26 29.43 -16.54
N LEU A 523 1.70 28.67 -17.48
CA LEU A 523 1.76 27.21 -17.44
C LEU A 523 3.20 26.69 -17.43
N MET A 524 4.11 27.30 -18.21
CA MET A 524 5.53 26.94 -18.16
C MET A 524 6.16 27.16 -16.79
N ARG A 525 5.86 28.26 -16.10
CA ARG A 525 6.35 28.49 -14.74
C ARG A 525 5.83 27.45 -13.76
N VAL A 526 4.58 27.03 -13.92
CA VAL A 526 4.00 25.95 -13.10
C VAL A 526 4.70 24.62 -13.37
N VAL A 527 4.95 24.27 -14.64
CA VAL A 527 5.70 23.06 -15.03
C VAL A 527 7.15 23.08 -14.54
N ASP A 528 7.84 24.22 -14.68
CA ASP A 528 9.21 24.40 -14.19
C ASP A 528 9.27 24.27 -12.65
N ARG A 529 8.28 24.85 -11.93
CA ARG A 529 8.16 24.72 -10.48
C ARG A 529 7.92 23.26 -10.06
N ALA A 530 7.01 22.55 -10.75
CA ALA A 530 6.70 21.15 -10.45
C ALA A 530 7.88 20.21 -10.73
N SER A 531 8.63 20.46 -11.80
CA SER A 531 9.83 19.69 -12.15
C SER A 531 11.03 20.07 -11.29
N GLY A 532 11.04 21.26 -10.68
CA GLY A 532 12.18 21.84 -9.97
C GLY A 532 13.27 22.34 -10.92
N TYR A 533 12.93 22.63 -12.17
CA TYR A 533 13.85 23.19 -13.17
C TYR A 533 14.03 24.69 -12.96
N VAL A 534 15.28 25.16 -12.98
CA VAL A 534 15.61 26.59 -12.91
C VAL A 534 16.29 26.98 -14.20
N PHE A 535 15.57 27.68 -15.07
CA PHE A 535 16.16 28.23 -16.29
C PHE A 535 16.94 29.50 -15.98
N VAL A 536 18.22 29.54 -16.35
CA VAL A 536 19.02 30.76 -16.35
C VAL A 536 19.23 31.17 -17.81
N PRO A 537 18.59 32.26 -18.28
CA PRO A 537 18.78 32.72 -19.65
C PRO A 537 20.26 33.01 -19.94
N PRO A 538 20.73 32.77 -21.18
CA PRO A 538 22.08 33.12 -21.56
C PRO A 538 22.31 34.63 -21.41
N PRO A 539 23.55 35.10 -21.12
CA PRO A 539 23.86 36.51 -20.90
C PRO A 539 23.51 37.45 -22.07
N THR A 540 23.30 36.87 -23.25
CA THR A 540 22.95 37.55 -24.51
C THR A 540 21.45 37.67 -24.74
N ALA A 541 20.61 37.09 -23.88
CA ALA A 541 19.15 37.17 -23.99
C ALA A 541 18.66 38.58 -23.62
N PRO A 542 17.70 39.17 -24.36
CA PRO A 542 17.15 40.48 -24.02
C PRO A 542 16.49 40.43 -22.65
N ALA A 543 16.95 41.29 -21.73
CA ALA A 543 16.38 41.38 -20.39
C ALA A 543 14.92 41.87 -20.44
N PRO A 544 14.01 41.32 -19.61
CA PRO A 544 12.66 41.82 -19.51
C PRO A 544 12.65 43.29 -19.04
N PRO A 545 11.69 44.13 -19.52
CA PRO A 545 11.69 45.58 -19.34
C PRO A 545 11.54 46.11 -17.90
N SER A 546 11.65 45.27 -16.87
CA SER A 546 11.51 45.62 -15.46
C SER A 546 12.74 45.37 -14.59
N THR A 547 13.91 45.05 -15.17
CA THR A 547 15.14 44.84 -14.37
C THR A 547 16.06 46.05 -14.42
N THR A 548 15.67 47.14 -13.76
CA THR A 548 16.61 48.15 -13.30
C THR A 548 17.44 47.58 -12.16
N THR A 549 18.76 47.59 -12.35
CA THR A 549 19.77 47.18 -11.37
C THR A 549 19.76 48.17 -10.19
N SER A 550 19.40 47.71 -9.00
CA SER A 550 19.65 48.45 -7.75
C SER A 550 20.55 47.64 -6.81
N THR A 551 21.73 48.20 -6.59
CA THR A 551 22.70 47.88 -5.54
C THR A 551 22.06 48.07 -4.15
N PRO A 552 22.43 47.32 -3.10
CA PRO A 552 21.65 47.28 -1.86
C PRO A 552 21.96 48.49 -0.96
N SER A 553 20.99 49.37 -0.80
CA SER A 553 20.96 50.35 0.30
C SER A 553 19.54 50.78 0.61
N GLY A 554 19.13 50.61 1.86
CA GLY A 554 17.99 51.33 2.46
C GLY A 554 16.68 50.55 2.47
N ILE A 555 16.22 50.23 3.68
CA ILE A 555 14.84 49.83 3.98
C ILE A 555 14.00 51.11 3.87
N GLU A 556 13.03 51.14 2.97
CA GLU A 556 11.85 52.00 3.03
C GLU A 556 10.64 51.22 2.47
N GLU A 557 9.63 51.05 3.32
CA GLU A 557 8.32 50.45 3.05
C GLU A 557 7.56 51.31 2.03
N ILE A 558 6.86 50.66 1.08
CA ILE A 558 5.88 51.32 0.20
C ILE A 558 4.54 50.61 0.37
N ASP A 559 3.66 51.29 1.12
CA ASP A 559 2.23 51.03 1.31
C ASP A 559 1.42 51.47 0.07
N GLU A 560 1.29 50.63 -0.95
CA GLU A 560 0.40 50.92 -2.11
C GLU A 560 -0.70 49.87 -2.36
N GLU A 561 -0.71 48.72 -1.68
CA GLU A 561 -1.77 47.71 -1.86
C GLU A 561 -2.96 47.84 -0.88
N ASP A 562 -2.78 48.59 0.23
CA ASP A 562 -3.81 48.70 1.28
C ASP A 562 -4.90 49.76 1.00
N GLU A 563 -4.62 50.76 0.14
CA GLU A 563 -5.62 51.79 -0.22
C GLU A 563 -6.64 51.30 -1.28
N SER A 564 -6.28 50.30 -2.11
CA SER A 564 -7.20 49.73 -3.09
C SER A 564 -8.25 48.81 -2.46
N MET A 565 -7.88 48.06 -1.42
CA MET A 565 -8.77 47.10 -0.77
C MET A 565 -9.85 47.82 0.06
N GLN A 566 -9.47 48.90 0.75
CA GLN A 566 -10.42 49.72 1.53
C GLN A 566 -11.41 50.52 0.66
N ARG A 567 -11.09 50.78 -0.62
CA ARG A 567 -12.04 51.38 -1.56
C ARG A 567 -13.11 50.40 -2.03
N VAL A 568 -12.74 49.14 -2.27
CA VAL A 568 -13.66 48.10 -2.74
C VAL A 568 -14.65 47.71 -1.63
N GLU A 569 -14.17 47.55 -0.39
CA GLU A 569 -15.06 47.23 0.75
C GLU A 569 -16.07 48.36 1.03
N LYS A 570 -15.69 49.62 0.80
CA LYS A 570 -16.58 50.77 1.02
C LYS A 570 -17.65 50.89 -0.07
N GLU A 571 -17.34 50.50 -1.32
CA GLU A 571 -18.32 50.46 -2.41
C GLU A 571 -19.30 49.28 -2.30
N GLU A 572 -18.88 48.14 -1.75
CA GLU A 572 -19.78 47.00 -1.46
C GLU A 572 -20.72 47.28 -0.28
N ALA A 573 -20.22 47.95 0.76
CA ALA A 573 -21.05 48.34 1.92
C ALA A 573 -22.15 49.36 1.56
N ASP A 574 -21.90 50.24 0.59
CA ASP A 574 -22.89 51.22 0.11
C ASP A 574 -23.92 50.61 -0.87
N ARG A 575 -23.58 49.50 -1.55
CA ARG A 575 -24.54 48.75 -2.38
C ARG A 575 -25.53 47.94 -1.55
N GLN A 576 -25.12 47.42 -0.39
CA GLN A 576 -26.02 46.67 0.49
C GLN A 576 -26.99 47.54 1.31
N ARG A 577 -26.83 48.87 1.27
CA ARG A 577 -27.72 49.83 1.96
C ARG A 577 -28.74 50.54 1.05
N ARG A 578 -28.79 50.21 -0.25
CA ARG A 578 -29.76 50.79 -1.20
C ARG A 578 -30.88 49.82 -1.56
#